data_AF-A0AA43HB34-F1
#
_entry.id   AF-A0AA43HB34-F1
#
_cell.length_a   1.000
_cell.length_b   1.000
_cell.length_c   1.000
_cell.angle_alpha   90.00
_cell.angle_beta   90.00
_cell.angle_gamma   90.00
#
_symmetry.space_group_name_H-M   'P 1'
#
loop_
_entity.id
_entity.type
_entity.pdbx_description
1 polymer ?
#
loop_
_entity_poly.entity_id
_entity_poly.type
_entity_poly.pdbx_seq_one_letter_code
_entity_poly.pdbx_strand_id
1 'polypeptide(L)'
;MNTKSWKEIKDNVYGSIGTERRDNLERDFEGFKIGLQLRQAREEKHLTQAELAELVDKKREYISRIENNGSNLTLKTLYDIVEKGLGGKVRISIEV
;
A
#
# COMPACT_ATOMS: atom_id res chain seq x y z
N MET A 1 -5.05 28.23 -21.62
CA MET A 1 -4.30 26.95 -21.56
C MET A 1 -5.30 25.82 -21.66
N ASN A 2 -5.05 24.83 -22.51
CA ASN A 2 -5.91 23.65 -22.62
C ASN A 2 -5.41 22.59 -21.63
N THR A 3 -6.05 22.49 -20.47
CA THR A 3 -5.66 21.58 -19.39
C THR A 3 -6.43 20.27 -19.51
N LYS A 4 -5.71 19.16 -19.63
CA LYS A 4 -6.30 17.82 -19.59
C LYS A 4 -6.43 17.34 -18.16
N SER A 5 -7.54 16.68 -17.84
CA SER A 5 -7.74 16.04 -16.55
C SER A 5 -6.84 14.80 -16.39
N TRP A 6 -6.56 14.43 -15.15
CA TRP A 6 -5.84 13.19 -14.84
C TRP A 6 -6.55 11.97 -15.45
N LYS A 7 -7.89 11.95 -15.43
CA LYS A 7 -8.69 10.88 -16.04
C LYS A 7 -8.38 10.78 -17.54
N GLU A 8 -8.47 11.88 -18.27
CA GLU A 8 -8.19 11.90 -19.70
C GLU A 8 -6.75 11.49 -20.02
N ILE A 9 -5.78 11.88 -19.19
CA ILE A 9 -4.39 11.45 -19.36
C ILE A 9 -4.27 9.94 -19.17
N LYS A 10 -4.83 9.38 -18.09
CA LYS A 10 -4.75 7.93 -17.84
C LYS A 10 -5.44 7.13 -18.95
N ASP A 11 -6.60 7.59 -19.42
CA ASP A 11 -7.35 6.91 -20.48
C ASP A 11 -6.57 6.92 -21.82
N ASN A 12 -5.93 8.05 -22.16
CA ASN A 12 -5.10 8.14 -23.36
C ASN A 12 -3.81 7.31 -23.29
N VAL A 13 -3.19 7.21 -22.11
CA VAL A 13 -1.87 6.55 -21.97
C VAL A 13 -2.01 5.05 -21.69
N TYR A 14 -2.95 4.66 -20.83
CA TYR A 14 -3.08 3.30 -20.31
C TYR A 14 -4.34 2.58 -20.78
N GLY A 15 -5.22 3.28 -21.52
CA GLY A 15 -6.54 2.78 -21.89
C GLY A 15 -7.60 3.12 -20.84
N SER A 16 -8.85 2.93 -21.25
CA SER A 16 -10.01 3.04 -20.37
C SER A 16 -10.02 1.93 -19.32
N ILE A 17 -10.78 2.15 -18.25
CA ILE A 17 -11.06 1.11 -17.22
C ILE A 17 -11.63 -0.14 -17.90
N GLY A 18 -11.20 -1.33 -17.48
CA GLY A 18 -11.58 -2.61 -18.07
C GLY A 18 -10.68 -3.07 -19.21
N THR A 19 -9.69 -2.27 -19.61
CA THR A 19 -8.61 -2.73 -20.49
C THR A 19 -7.52 -3.38 -19.67
N GLU A 20 -6.92 -4.46 -20.17
CA GLU A 20 -5.88 -5.22 -19.45
C GLU A 20 -4.75 -4.32 -18.93
N ARG A 21 -4.28 -3.38 -19.76
CA ARG A 21 -3.23 -2.43 -19.38
C ARG A 21 -3.67 -1.50 -18.24
N ARG A 22 -4.91 -1.00 -18.27
CA ARG A 22 -5.43 -0.14 -17.20
C ARG A 22 -5.65 -0.94 -15.92
N ASP A 23 -6.22 -2.13 -16.02
CA ASP A 23 -6.53 -2.98 -14.87
C ASP A 23 -5.26 -3.49 -14.18
N ASN A 24 -4.20 -3.78 -14.93
CA ASN A 24 -2.89 -4.09 -14.37
C ASN A 24 -2.29 -2.90 -13.62
N LEU A 25 -2.38 -1.68 -14.18
CA LEU A 25 -1.92 -0.47 -13.50
C LEU A 25 -2.68 -0.24 -12.18
N GLU A 26 -4.01 -0.37 -12.18
CA GLU A 26 -4.79 -0.20 -10.96
C GLU A 26 -4.45 -1.29 -9.92
N ARG A 27 -4.26 -2.56 -10.34
CA ARG A 27 -3.81 -3.63 -9.44
C ARG A 27 -2.45 -3.35 -8.80
N ASP A 28 -1.47 -2.91 -9.59
CA ASP A 28 -0.15 -2.54 -9.07
C ASP A 28 -0.25 -1.36 -8.09
N PHE A 29 -1.15 -0.41 -8.37
CA PHE A 29 -1.40 0.75 -7.53
C PHE A 29 -2.06 0.40 -6.18
N GLU A 30 -2.94 -0.60 -6.12
CA GLU A 30 -3.56 -1.02 -4.86
C GLU A 30 -2.53 -1.52 -3.84
N GLY A 31 -1.49 -2.23 -4.29
CA GLY A 31 -0.38 -2.63 -3.41
C GLY A 31 0.35 -1.42 -2.82
N PHE A 32 0.63 -0.42 -3.64
CA PHE A 32 1.26 0.83 -3.20
C PHE A 32 0.39 1.59 -2.19
N LYS A 33 -0.93 1.64 -2.40
CA LYS A 33 -1.89 2.27 -1.49
C LYS A 33 -1.86 1.66 -0.10
N ILE A 34 -1.78 0.33 0.01
CA ILE A 34 -1.64 -0.36 1.30
C ILE A 34 -0.35 0.07 2.02
N GLY A 35 0.77 0.13 1.30
CA GLY A 35 2.06 0.58 1.86
C GLY A 35 1.98 2.00 2.45
N LEU A 36 1.31 2.92 1.73
CA LEU A 36 1.07 4.28 2.22
C LEU A 36 0.18 4.31 3.47
N GLN A 37 -0.88 3.51 3.53
CA GLN A 37 -1.74 3.43 4.71
C GLN A 37 -0.98 2.93 5.94
N LEU A 38 -0.11 1.93 5.78
CA LEU A 38 0.74 1.45 6.87
C LEU A 38 1.72 2.52 7.35
N ARG A 39 2.30 3.29 6.41
CA ARG A 39 3.17 4.42 6.74
C ARG A 39 2.43 5.48 7.55
N GLN A 40 1.23 5.86 7.13
CA GLN A 40 0.40 6.84 7.83
C GLN A 40 0.09 6.38 9.26
N ALA A 41 -0.37 5.13 9.41
CA ALA A 41 -0.67 4.57 10.72
C ALA A 41 0.57 4.51 11.64
N ARG A 42 1.76 4.21 11.08
CA ARG A 42 3.02 4.27 11.83
C ARG A 42 3.34 5.68 12.31
N GLU A 43 3.20 6.68 11.43
CA GLU A 43 3.47 8.08 11.73
C GLU A 43 2.47 8.65 12.77
N GLU A 44 1.20 8.27 12.71
CA GLU A 44 0.18 8.57 13.72
C GLU A 44 0.50 7.98 15.10
N LYS A 45 1.19 6.85 15.13
CA LYS A 45 1.73 6.23 16.35
C LYS A 45 3.06 6.83 16.80
N HIS A 46 3.59 7.82 16.08
CA HIS A 46 4.88 8.44 16.35
C HIS A 46 6.06 7.46 16.37
N LEU A 47 5.98 6.38 15.58
CA LEU A 47 7.04 5.39 15.47
C LEU A 47 7.93 5.67 14.25
N THR A 48 9.22 5.48 14.41
CA THR A 48 10.17 5.35 13.29
C THR A 48 10.03 3.97 12.62
N GLN A 49 10.55 3.85 11.40
CA GLN A 49 10.60 2.54 10.71
C GLN A 49 11.41 1.49 11.48
N ALA A 50 12.41 1.91 12.26
CA ALA A 50 13.25 1.01 13.05
C ALA A 50 12.50 0.48 14.27
N GLU A 51 11.79 1.36 14.99
CA GLU A 51 10.99 0.97 16.15
C GLU A 51 9.84 0.05 15.75
N LEU A 52 9.13 0.35 14.65
CA LEU A 52 8.10 -0.57 14.15
C LEU A 52 8.71 -1.93 13.79
N ALA A 53 9.89 -1.95 13.16
CA ALA A 53 10.57 -3.18 12.78
C ALA A 53 10.93 -4.03 14.00
N GLU A 54 11.39 -3.41 15.09
CA GLU A 54 11.71 -4.08 16.35
C GLU A 54 10.46 -4.74 16.97
N LEU A 55 9.32 -4.02 17.00
CA LEU A 55 8.05 -4.56 17.52
C LEU A 55 7.59 -5.83 16.80
N VAL A 56 7.92 -5.95 15.50
CA VAL A 56 7.49 -7.08 14.67
C VAL A 56 8.61 -8.08 14.35
N ASP A 57 9.77 -7.95 15.01
CA ASP A 57 10.95 -8.80 14.78
C ASP A 57 11.38 -8.85 13.29
N LYS A 58 11.59 -7.67 12.72
CA LYS A 58 12.03 -7.46 11.33
C LYS A 58 13.16 -6.44 11.26
N LYS A 59 13.78 -6.35 10.08
CA LYS A 59 14.76 -5.31 9.76
C LYS A 59 14.05 -4.03 9.34
N ARG A 60 14.62 -2.86 9.65
CA ARG A 60 14.12 -1.55 9.20
C ARG A 60 13.92 -1.47 7.68
N GLU A 61 14.82 -2.06 6.91
CA GLU A 61 14.76 -2.12 5.43
C GLU A 61 13.52 -2.88 4.94
N TYR A 62 13.04 -3.85 5.72
CA TYR A 62 11.82 -4.58 5.41
C TYR A 62 10.60 -3.66 5.54
N ILE A 63 10.49 -2.92 6.65
CA ILE A 63 9.42 -1.93 6.84
C ILE A 63 9.46 -0.86 5.75
N SER A 64 10.64 -0.32 5.46
CA SER A 64 10.82 0.65 4.37
C SER A 64 10.34 0.12 3.01
N ARG A 65 10.62 -1.15 2.68
CA ARG A 65 10.16 -1.75 1.43
C ARG A 65 8.64 -1.90 1.39
N ILE A 66 8.03 -2.34 2.50
CA ILE A 66 6.58 -2.46 2.60
C ILE A 66 5.90 -1.11 2.41
N GLU A 67 6.40 -0.06 3.06
CA GLU A 67 5.79 1.28 2.99
C GLU A 67 5.94 1.95 1.63
N ASN A 68 7.04 1.69 0.90
CA ASN A 68 7.35 2.37 -0.35
C ASN A 68 6.91 1.62 -1.61
N ASN A 69 6.82 0.30 -1.58
CA ASN A 69 6.49 -0.50 -2.77
C ASN A 69 5.21 -1.32 -2.59
N GLY A 70 4.93 -1.81 -1.37
CA GLY A 70 3.71 -2.57 -1.02
C GLY A 70 3.48 -3.88 -1.79
N SER A 71 4.15 -4.08 -2.93
CA SER A 71 4.07 -5.25 -3.79
C SER A 71 4.65 -6.46 -3.04
N ASN A 72 3.94 -7.59 -3.11
CA ASN A 72 4.27 -8.84 -2.41
C ASN A 72 4.11 -8.83 -0.88
N LEU A 73 3.28 -7.95 -0.33
CA LEU A 73 2.85 -8.05 1.07
C LEU A 73 1.98 -9.30 1.25
N THR A 74 2.40 -10.22 2.12
CA THR A 74 1.56 -11.37 2.49
C THR A 74 0.54 -10.96 3.54
N LEU A 75 -0.59 -11.66 3.62
CA LEU A 75 -1.58 -11.44 4.69
C LEU A 75 -0.95 -11.59 6.08
N LYS A 76 -0.08 -12.60 6.27
CA LYS A 76 0.66 -12.78 7.52
C LYS A 76 1.45 -11.53 7.90
N THR A 77 2.20 -10.97 6.96
CA THR A 77 2.95 -9.73 7.20
C THR A 77 2.03 -8.57 7.55
N LEU A 78 0.89 -8.44 6.86
CA LEU A 78 -0.09 -7.39 7.16
C LEU A 78 -0.60 -7.52 8.59
N TYR A 79 -0.94 -8.74 9.04
CA TYR A 79 -1.33 -9.01 10.42
C TYR A 79 -0.22 -8.69 11.43
N ASP A 80 1.02 -9.13 11.16
CA ASP A 80 2.17 -8.85 12.03
C ASP A 80 2.38 -7.33 12.19
N ILE A 81 2.35 -6.58 11.09
CA ILE A 81 2.53 -5.13 11.14
C ILE A 81 1.36 -4.43 11.83
N VAL A 82 0.12 -4.73 11.43
CA VAL A 82 -1.05 -4.00 11.91
C VAL A 82 -1.41 -4.39 13.34
N GLU A 83 -1.48 -5.68 13.66
CA GLU A 83 -2.00 -6.12 14.96
C GLU A 83 -0.91 -6.17 16.03
N LYS A 84 0.28 -6.69 15.71
CA LYS A 84 1.40 -6.76 16.66
C LYS A 84 2.18 -5.45 16.73
N GLY A 85 2.52 -4.86 15.58
CA GLY A 85 3.33 -3.64 15.52
C GLY A 85 2.54 -2.38 15.84
N LEU A 86 1.40 -2.19 15.17
CA LEU A 86 0.59 -0.98 15.26
C LEU A 86 -0.59 -1.12 16.23
N GLY A 87 -0.88 -2.31 16.78
CA GLY A 87 -2.00 -2.51 17.72
C GLY A 87 -3.39 -2.21 17.13
N GLY A 88 -3.53 -2.28 15.80
CA GLY A 88 -4.77 -2.13 15.07
C GLY A 88 -5.49 -3.46 14.82
N LYS A 89 -6.43 -3.47 13.89
CA LYS A 89 -7.11 -4.69 13.41
C LYS A 89 -7.22 -4.68 11.90
N VAL A 90 -6.93 -5.82 11.27
CA VAL A 90 -7.11 -5.99 9.84
C VAL A 90 -8.55 -6.44 9.57
N ARG A 91 -9.24 -5.79 8.62
CA ARG A 91 -10.54 -6.23 8.10
C ARG A 91 -10.41 -6.46 6.60
N ILE A 92 -10.77 -7.66 6.15
CA ILE A 92 -10.75 -8.07 4.75
C ILE A 92 -12.18 -8.39 4.33
N SER A 93 -12.62 -7.82 3.22
CA SER A 93 -13.90 -8.12 2.58
C SER A 93 -13.65 -8.65 1.18
N ILE A 94 -14.43 -9.66 0.79
CA ILE A 94 -14.42 -10.23 -0.56
C ILE A 94 -15.83 -10.01 -1.12
N GLU A 95 -15.92 -9.36 -2.27
CA GLU A 95 -17.15 -9.19 -3.03
C GLU A 95 -17.09 -10.12 -4.26
N VAL A 96 -18.21 -10.79 -4.56
CA VAL A 96 -18.36 -11.74 -5.68
C VAL A 96 -19.41 -11.21 -6.64
#